data_AF-A0A521K015-F1
#
_entry.id   AF-A0A521K015-F1
#
_cell.length_a   1.000
_cell.length_b   1.000
_cell.length_c   1.000
_cell.angle_alpha   90.00
_cell.angle_beta   90.00
_cell.angle_gamma   90.00
#
_symmetry.space_group_name_H-M   'P 1'
#
loop_
_entity.id
_entity.type
_entity.pdbx_description
1 polymer ?
#
loop_
_entity_poly.entity_id
_entity_poly.type
_entity_poly.pdbx_seq_one_letter_code
_entity_poly.pdbx_strand_id
1 'polypeptide(L)'
;MADGSSPLEVVVSKVLGEATVAATPIEPAATASFETSSPRGQTILLQTLFSIVWSYQLLFSDKPYLSQEHQHWVILGLLILVAGLIVMPPRLTEANWIPGALLVGNTVISAGLIFLSGNSGMDIYLTFFLVMLIAALAKSIKEVIGFSSVLASAYGAVLYMDYLHTHVISEGLILRLPMLLIMAVFYGVNVERVRTINREKAGLIDYIAELKQTHAEKELLIQELQAALANVKMLSGLLPICSHCKSVRDDKGYWQTVESFIRTHGDVDFSHSICPRCLQKHFPA
;
A
#
# COMPACT_ATOMS: atom_id res chain seq x y z
N MET A 1 -7.46 18.61 -51.62
CA MET A 1 -6.54 18.43 -50.48
C MET A 1 -7.37 18.63 -49.23
N ALA A 2 -7.95 17.55 -48.70
CA ALA A 2 -8.79 17.55 -47.51
C ALA A 2 -8.10 16.61 -46.51
N ASP A 3 -7.77 17.16 -45.36
CA ASP A 3 -7.04 16.53 -44.26
C ASP A 3 -7.87 15.39 -43.68
N GLY A 4 -7.24 14.21 -43.60
CA GLY A 4 -7.85 12.93 -43.27
C GLY A 4 -7.31 12.39 -41.95
N SER A 5 -7.52 13.11 -40.86
CA SER A 5 -7.29 12.58 -39.52
C SER A 5 -8.54 11.84 -39.02
N SER A 6 -8.34 10.61 -38.55
CA SER A 6 -9.42 9.73 -38.12
C SER A 6 -9.97 10.16 -36.74
N PRO A 7 -11.25 9.91 -36.42
CA PRO A 7 -11.85 10.27 -35.11
C PRO A 7 -11.09 9.66 -33.91
N LEU A 8 -10.34 8.59 -34.13
CA LEU A 8 -9.54 7.90 -33.11
C LEU A 8 -8.28 8.69 -32.71
N GLU A 9 -7.64 9.43 -33.62
CA GLU A 9 -6.44 10.23 -33.31
C GLU A 9 -6.79 11.44 -32.41
N VAL A 10 -7.98 12.01 -32.61
CA VAL A 10 -8.47 13.12 -31.79
C VAL A 10 -8.76 12.66 -30.35
N VAL A 11 -9.25 11.43 -30.16
CA VAL A 11 -9.51 10.87 -28.82
C VAL A 11 -8.20 10.49 -28.12
N VAL A 12 -7.25 9.88 -28.84
CA VAL A 12 -5.94 9.49 -28.26
C VAL A 12 -5.12 10.71 -27.82
N SER A 13 -5.11 11.79 -28.62
CA SER A 13 -4.42 13.03 -28.25
C SER A 13 -5.06 13.73 -27.04
N LYS A 14 -6.38 13.65 -26.90
CA LYS A 14 -7.11 14.24 -25.77
C LYS A 14 -6.85 13.49 -24.46
N VAL A 15 -6.80 12.15 -24.51
CA VAL A 15 -6.49 11.30 -23.35
C VAL A 15 -5.02 11.42 -22.91
N LEU A 16 -4.08 11.56 -23.86
CA LEU A 16 -2.67 11.80 -23.55
C LEU A 16 -2.42 13.23 -23.03
N GLY A 17 -3.21 14.21 -23.46
CA GLY A 17 -3.14 15.59 -22.99
C GLY A 17 -3.56 15.77 -21.53
N GLU A 18 -4.57 15.02 -21.07
CA GLU A 18 -5.08 15.12 -19.69
C GLU A 18 -4.16 14.43 -18.66
N ALA A 19 -3.40 13.41 -19.07
CA ALA A 19 -2.48 12.68 -18.18
C ALA A 19 -1.23 13.46 -17.76
N THR A 20 -0.93 14.60 -18.39
CA THR A 20 0.30 15.38 -18.14
C THR A 20 0.11 16.56 -17.19
N VAL A 21 -1.12 16.86 -16.75
CA VAL A 21 -1.44 18.09 -15.98
C VAL A 21 -1.59 17.84 -14.47
N ALA A 22 -1.55 16.59 -13.99
CA ALA A 22 -1.82 16.25 -12.57
C ALA A 22 -0.59 15.88 -11.73
N ALA A 23 0.60 16.36 -12.09
CA ALA A 23 1.80 16.20 -11.27
C ALA A 23 2.40 17.56 -10.91
N THR A 24 1.78 18.26 -9.96
CA THR A 24 2.43 19.38 -9.27
C THR A 24 3.56 18.81 -8.40
N PRO A 25 4.81 19.24 -8.58
CA PRO A 25 5.88 18.86 -7.67
C PRO A 25 5.62 19.54 -6.33
N ILE A 26 5.41 18.74 -5.29
CA ILE A 26 5.41 19.25 -3.91
C ILE A 26 6.88 19.56 -3.58
N GLU A 27 7.27 20.84 -3.68
CA GLU A 27 8.53 21.32 -3.09
C GLU A 27 8.46 21.13 -1.57
N PRO A 28 9.38 20.36 -0.95
CA PRO A 28 9.45 20.32 0.49
C PRO A 28 10.13 21.60 0.97
N ALA A 29 9.35 22.44 1.65
CA ALA A 29 9.85 23.58 2.40
C ALA A 29 11.03 23.15 3.29
N ALA A 30 12.19 23.76 3.02
CA ALA A 30 13.42 23.55 3.76
C ALA A 30 13.24 24.01 5.23
N THR A 31 12.86 23.08 6.09
CA THR A 31 13.05 23.19 7.53
C THR A 31 14.25 22.35 7.92
N ALA A 32 15.35 23.02 8.27
CA ALA A 32 16.55 22.40 8.81
C ALA A 32 16.22 21.48 9.99
N SER A 33 16.64 20.20 9.94
CA SER A 33 17.12 19.43 11.08
C SER A 33 17.43 17.98 10.71
N PHE A 34 18.64 17.55 11.06
CA PHE A 34 19.16 16.18 11.10
C PHE A 34 19.41 15.48 9.77
N GLU A 35 20.69 15.19 9.51
CA GLU A 35 21.22 14.49 8.34
C GLU A 35 20.43 13.23 7.98
N THR A 36 20.33 12.99 6.67
CA THR A 36 19.65 11.88 6.00
C THR A 36 20.27 10.52 6.36
N SER A 37 20.04 10.05 7.59
CA SER A 37 20.31 8.66 7.94
C SER A 37 19.36 7.74 7.17
N SER A 38 19.90 6.68 6.54
CA SER A 38 19.11 5.63 5.88
C SER A 38 17.97 5.15 6.80
N PRO A 39 16.78 4.80 6.27
CA PRO A 39 15.66 4.33 7.08
C PRO A 39 16.05 3.21 8.05
N ARG A 40 16.97 2.34 7.63
CA ARG A 40 17.57 1.27 8.44
C ARG A 40 18.51 1.80 9.52
N GLY A 41 19.36 2.76 9.18
CA GLY A 41 20.28 3.41 10.11
C GLY A 41 19.53 4.09 11.26
N GLN A 42 18.45 4.79 10.95
CA GLN A 42 17.60 5.43 11.96
C GLN A 42 16.94 4.39 12.89
N THR A 43 16.41 3.27 12.36
CA THR A 43 15.82 2.22 13.22
C THR A 43 16.84 1.56 14.13
N ILE A 44 18.07 1.35 13.65
CA ILE A 44 19.15 0.77 14.44
C ILE A 44 19.58 1.75 15.53
N LEU A 45 19.83 3.01 15.18
CA LEU A 45 20.19 4.06 16.15
C LEU A 45 19.13 4.19 17.24
N LEU A 46 17.87 4.11 16.86
CA LEU A 46 16.76 4.27 17.75
C LEU A 46 16.59 3.05 18.67
N GLN A 47 16.82 1.84 18.16
CA GLN A 47 16.83 0.61 18.95
C GLN A 47 18.03 0.53 19.90
N THR A 48 19.21 1.01 19.48
CA THR A 48 20.40 1.06 20.36
C THR A 48 20.17 2.01 21.52
N LEU A 49 19.62 3.21 21.27
CA LEU A 49 19.24 4.16 22.31
C LEU A 49 18.22 3.55 23.29
N PHE A 50 17.18 2.88 22.78
CA PHE A 50 16.22 2.16 23.63
C PHE A 50 16.91 1.13 24.52
N SER A 51 17.75 0.28 23.94
CA SER A 51 18.48 -0.76 24.67
C SER A 51 19.38 -0.17 25.76
N ILE A 52 20.11 0.90 25.47
CA ILE A 52 21.01 1.56 26.44
C ILE A 52 20.22 2.12 27.61
N VAL A 53 19.16 2.88 27.33
CA VAL A 53 18.34 3.53 28.37
C VAL A 53 17.69 2.50 29.29
N TRP A 54 17.13 1.43 28.74
CA TRP A 54 16.48 0.38 29.52
C TRP A 54 17.46 -0.51 30.29
N SER A 55 18.63 -0.77 29.73
CA SER A 55 19.69 -1.50 30.45
C SER A 55 20.16 -0.71 31.66
N TYR A 56 20.35 0.60 31.49
CA TYR A 56 20.72 1.50 32.59
C TYR A 56 19.63 1.53 33.66
N GLN A 57 18.37 1.72 33.26
CA GLN A 57 17.22 1.78 34.19
C GLN A 57 17.12 0.51 35.05
N LEU A 58 17.39 -0.66 34.46
CA LEU A 58 17.35 -1.93 35.17
C LEU A 58 18.53 -2.08 36.15
N LEU A 59 19.73 -1.63 35.77
CA LEU A 59 20.96 -1.77 36.55
C LEU A 59 20.98 -0.87 37.79
N PHE A 60 20.47 0.36 37.67
CA PHE A 60 20.44 1.35 38.75
C PHE A 60 19.09 1.41 39.48
N SER A 61 18.32 0.33 39.45
CA SER A 61 17.07 0.24 40.21
C SER A 61 17.36 -0.08 41.68
N ASP A 62 16.79 0.68 42.62
CA ASP A 62 17.09 0.56 44.05
C ASP A 62 16.59 -0.75 44.69
N LYS A 63 15.52 -1.34 44.17
CA LYS A 63 14.88 -2.56 44.70
C LYS A 63 14.34 -3.48 43.59
N PRO A 64 15.21 -4.08 42.77
CA PRO A 64 14.76 -4.96 41.70
C PRO A 64 14.12 -6.23 42.28
N TYR A 65 13.03 -6.69 41.67
CA TYR A 65 12.48 -8.02 41.96
C TYR A 65 13.34 -9.14 41.38
N LEU A 66 14.20 -8.83 40.40
CA LEU A 66 15.13 -9.76 39.77
C LEU A 66 16.44 -9.88 40.56
N SER A 67 16.97 -11.10 40.66
CA SER A 67 18.35 -11.31 41.11
C SER A 67 19.34 -10.74 40.10
N GLN A 68 20.55 -10.42 40.56
CA GLN A 68 21.60 -9.82 39.75
C GLN A 68 21.91 -10.64 38.49
N GLU A 69 21.88 -11.98 38.57
CA GLU A 69 22.08 -12.85 37.41
C GLU A 69 21.03 -12.64 36.32
N HIS A 70 19.75 -12.56 36.69
CA HIS A 70 18.66 -12.38 35.73
C HIS A 70 18.68 -10.98 35.08
N GLN A 71 19.16 -9.95 35.78
CA GLN A 71 19.32 -8.61 35.18
C GLN A 71 20.31 -8.63 34.01
N HIS A 72 21.42 -9.34 34.16
CA HIS A 72 22.41 -9.50 33.09
C HIS A 72 21.81 -10.22 31.87
N TRP A 73 21.00 -11.26 32.08
CA TRP A 73 20.31 -11.96 30.99
C TRP A 73 19.35 -11.07 30.21
N VAL A 74 18.62 -10.19 30.90
CA VAL A 74 17.72 -9.23 30.26
C VAL A 74 18.49 -8.21 29.42
N ILE A 75 19.59 -7.67 29.95
CA ILE A 75 20.48 -6.75 29.22
C ILE A 75 21.08 -7.45 27.99
N LEU A 76 21.55 -8.68 28.14
CA LEU A 76 22.08 -9.50 27.06
C LEU A 76 21.01 -9.72 25.97
N GLY A 77 19.76 -9.99 26.36
CA GLY A 77 18.63 -10.08 25.44
C GLY A 77 18.38 -8.79 24.64
N LEU A 78 18.43 -7.62 25.28
CA LEU A 78 18.30 -6.33 24.61
C LEU A 78 19.45 -6.08 23.61
N LEU A 79 20.68 -6.44 23.98
CA LEU A 79 21.84 -6.34 23.10
C LEU A 79 21.76 -7.32 21.92
N ILE A 80 21.28 -8.54 22.13
CA ILE A 80 21.01 -9.50 21.05
C ILE A 80 19.97 -8.95 20.08
N LEU A 81 18.92 -8.30 20.58
CA LEU A 81 17.88 -7.70 19.73
C LEU A 81 18.49 -6.61 18.81
N VAL A 82 19.37 -5.77 19.34
CA VAL A 82 20.12 -4.77 18.56
C VAL A 82 21.06 -5.44 17.56
N ALA A 83 21.87 -6.40 17.98
CA ALA A 83 22.81 -7.11 17.13
C ALA A 83 22.10 -7.85 16.00
N GLY A 84 20.96 -8.47 16.30
CA GLY A 84 20.09 -9.11 15.32
C GLY A 84 19.64 -8.13 14.23
N LEU A 85 19.21 -6.92 14.61
CA LEU A 85 18.79 -5.88 13.66
C LEU A 85 19.96 -5.36 12.80
N ILE A 86 21.18 -5.31 13.34
CA ILE A 86 22.39 -4.93 12.60
C ILE A 86 22.76 -5.99 11.57
N VAL A 87 22.76 -7.27 11.96
CA VAL A 87 23.14 -8.41 11.10
C VAL A 87 22.05 -8.70 10.05
N MET A 88 20.80 -8.38 10.34
CA MET A 88 19.67 -8.65 9.44
C MET A 88 19.86 -8.03 8.05
N PRO A 89 19.62 -8.76 6.95
CA PRO A 89 19.77 -8.22 5.61
C PRO A 89 18.78 -7.06 5.34
N PRO A 90 19.15 -6.09 4.48
CA PRO A 90 18.37 -4.87 4.26
C PRO A 90 16.94 -5.16 3.79
N ARG A 91 16.75 -6.23 3.02
CA ARG A 91 15.44 -6.70 2.53
C ARG A 91 14.43 -6.97 3.65
N LEU A 92 14.89 -7.46 4.80
CA LEU A 92 14.00 -7.70 5.93
C LEU A 92 13.83 -6.45 6.79
N THR A 93 14.88 -5.65 7.02
CA THR A 93 14.79 -4.44 7.85
C THR A 93 13.97 -3.33 7.21
N GLU A 94 13.91 -3.29 5.87
CA GLU A 94 13.08 -2.37 5.10
C GLU A 94 11.64 -2.89 4.92
N ALA A 95 11.32 -4.08 5.43
CA ALA A 95 9.98 -4.61 5.31
C ALA A 95 8.99 -3.79 6.16
N ASN A 96 7.85 -3.47 5.54
CA ASN A 96 6.83 -2.56 6.09
C ASN A 96 6.22 -2.98 7.45
N TRP A 97 6.43 -4.23 7.88
CA TRP A 97 5.92 -4.74 9.16
C TRP A 97 6.90 -4.56 10.32
N ILE A 98 8.19 -4.40 10.06
CA ILE A 98 9.23 -4.29 11.10
C ILE A 98 9.01 -3.11 12.05
N PRO A 99 8.71 -1.87 11.59
CA PRO A 99 8.49 -0.75 12.51
C PRO A 99 7.33 -1.00 13.47
N GLY A 100 6.24 -1.61 12.99
CA GLY A 100 5.09 -1.95 13.82
C GLY A 100 5.41 -3.07 14.82
N ALA A 101 6.11 -4.12 14.37
CA ALA A 101 6.53 -5.22 15.24
C ALA A 101 7.49 -4.73 16.34
N LEU A 102 8.44 -3.84 15.99
CA LEU A 102 9.40 -3.26 16.91
C LEU A 102 8.71 -2.35 17.94
N LEU A 103 7.74 -1.55 17.50
CA LEU A 103 6.92 -0.71 18.37
C LEU A 103 6.18 -1.53 19.43
N VAL A 104 5.48 -2.58 19.01
CA VAL A 104 4.73 -3.46 19.93
C VAL A 104 5.69 -4.21 20.85
N GLY A 105 6.79 -4.76 20.30
CA GLY A 105 7.81 -5.46 21.07
C GLY A 105 8.44 -4.58 22.16
N ASN A 106 8.87 -3.37 21.80
CA ASN A 106 9.45 -2.43 22.76
C ASN A 106 8.44 -1.95 23.80
N THR A 107 7.16 -1.82 23.44
CA THR A 107 6.09 -1.52 24.41
C THR A 107 5.94 -2.64 25.43
N VAL A 108 5.92 -3.89 25.00
CA VAL A 108 5.83 -5.06 25.91
C VAL A 108 7.09 -5.17 26.78
N ILE A 109 8.27 -5.02 26.18
CA ILE A 109 9.55 -5.08 26.88
C ILE A 109 9.63 -3.98 27.94
N SER A 110 9.32 -2.74 27.57
CA SER A 110 9.32 -1.60 28.51
C SER A 110 8.35 -1.82 29.67
N ALA A 111 7.12 -2.24 29.42
CA ALA A 111 6.16 -2.55 30.47
C ALA A 111 6.67 -3.65 31.43
N GLY A 112 7.27 -4.71 30.88
CA GLY A 112 7.89 -5.78 31.67
C GLY A 112 9.07 -5.29 32.50
N LEU A 113 9.96 -4.48 31.92
CA LEU A 113 11.13 -3.94 32.61
C LEU A 113 10.76 -3.01 33.77
N ILE A 114 9.73 -2.17 33.61
CA ILE A 114 9.24 -1.34 34.72
C ILE A 114 8.71 -2.22 35.85
N PHE A 115 7.94 -3.26 35.50
CA PHE A 115 7.38 -4.19 36.49
C PHE A 115 8.46 -4.93 37.28
N LEU A 116 9.47 -5.42 36.58
CA LEU A 116 10.59 -6.16 37.16
C LEU A 116 11.58 -5.26 37.93
N SER A 117 11.66 -3.97 37.59
CA SER A 117 12.49 -2.98 38.28
C SER A 117 12.07 -2.79 39.75
N GLY A 118 10.84 -3.17 40.13
CA GLY A 118 10.37 -3.11 41.52
C GLY A 118 10.24 -1.69 42.10
N ASN A 119 10.49 -0.69 41.26
CA ASN A 119 10.34 0.71 41.54
C ASN A 119 8.85 1.06 41.50
N SER A 120 8.15 0.82 42.62
CA SER A 120 6.70 0.93 42.79
C SER A 120 6.16 2.37 42.80
N GLY A 121 6.91 3.33 42.24
CA GLY A 121 6.39 4.68 42.01
C GLY A 121 5.44 4.65 40.81
N MET A 122 4.14 4.83 41.05
CA MET A 122 3.12 4.98 40.00
C MET A 122 3.48 6.07 38.98
N ASP A 123 4.32 7.03 39.38
CA ASP A 123 4.76 8.16 38.55
C ASP A 123 5.49 7.73 37.28
N ILE A 124 6.27 6.64 37.31
CA ILE A 124 7.02 6.17 36.13
C ILE A 124 6.07 5.52 35.12
N TYR A 125 5.15 4.69 35.62
CA TYR A 125 4.12 4.08 34.78
C TYR A 125 3.25 5.13 34.12
N LEU A 126 2.84 6.14 34.88
CA LEU A 126 1.95 7.19 34.40
C LEU A 126 2.64 8.06 33.36
N THR A 127 3.90 8.47 33.59
CA THR A 127 4.67 9.25 32.61
C THR A 127 4.95 8.46 31.33
N PHE A 128 5.33 7.19 31.43
CA PHE A 128 5.56 6.34 30.26
C PHE A 128 4.27 6.09 29.47
N PHE A 129 3.18 5.76 30.17
CA PHE A 129 1.86 5.62 29.57
C PHE A 129 1.43 6.90 28.87
N LEU A 130 1.67 8.08 29.48
CA LEU A 130 1.33 9.36 28.86
C LEU A 130 2.15 9.63 27.60
N VAL A 131 3.46 9.33 27.59
CA VAL A 131 4.29 9.43 26.37
C VAL A 131 3.76 8.51 25.28
N MET A 132 3.39 7.27 25.62
CA MET A 132 2.83 6.32 24.65
C MET A 132 1.48 6.77 24.12
N LEU A 133 0.61 7.32 24.99
CA LEU A 133 -0.69 7.87 24.61
C LEU A 133 -0.53 9.10 23.72
N ILE A 134 0.37 10.02 24.05
CA ILE A 134 0.72 11.19 23.23
C ILE A 134 1.19 10.72 21.85
N ALA A 135 2.11 9.75 21.79
CA ALA A 135 2.60 9.23 20.51
C ALA A 135 1.48 8.59 19.67
N ALA A 136 0.53 7.89 20.31
CA ALA A 136 -0.60 7.27 19.63
C ALA A 136 -1.62 8.30 19.09
N LEU A 137 -1.92 9.35 19.88
CA LEU A 137 -2.96 10.34 19.56
C LEU A 137 -2.48 11.51 18.70
N ALA A 138 -1.25 11.97 18.89
CA ALA A 138 -0.69 13.12 18.18
C ALA A 138 -0.69 12.86 16.68
N LYS A 139 -1.05 13.84 15.85
CA LYS A 139 -1.16 13.69 14.39
C LYS A 139 0.14 13.95 13.66
N SER A 140 1.11 14.55 14.33
CA SER A 140 2.42 14.91 13.79
C SER A 140 3.53 14.64 14.80
N ILE A 141 4.73 14.30 14.32
CA ILE A 141 5.94 14.20 15.14
C ILE A 141 6.24 15.52 15.91
N LYS A 142 5.88 16.67 15.34
CA LYS A 142 6.04 17.98 16.00
C LYS A 142 5.17 18.09 17.25
N GLU A 143 3.94 17.57 17.20
CA GLU A 143 3.04 17.51 18.35
C GLU A 143 3.57 16.55 19.41
N VAL A 144 4.07 15.37 19.01
CA VAL A 144 4.67 14.40 19.94
C VAL A 144 5.83 15.03 20.72
N ILE A 145 6.75 15.70 20.02
CA ILE A 145 7.90 16.37 20.64
C ILE A 145 7.44 17.50 21.56
N GLY A 146 6.48 18.32 21.10
CA GLY A 146 5.93 19.42 21.90
C GLY A 146 5.32 18.94 23.21
N PHE A 147 4.37 18.00 23.15
CA PHE A 147 3.72 17.46 24.35
C PHE A 147 4.70 16.72 25.27
N SER A 148 5.67 16.00 24.71
CA SER A 148 6.67 15.27 25.51
C SER A 148 7.66 16.20 26.19
N SER A 149 8.01 17.34 25.58
CA SER A 149 8.81 18.40 26.20
C SER A 149 8.07 19.04 27.37
N VAL A 150 6.77 19.30 27.22
CA VAL A 150 5.91 19.82 28.31
C VAL A 150 5.83 18.81 29.45
N LEU A 151 5.61 17.54 29.13
CA LEU A 151 5.56 16.47 30.13
C LEU A 151 6.90 16.32 30.87
N ALA A 152 8.03 16.36 30.16
CA ALA A 152 9.35 16.31 30.75
C ALA A 152 9.61 17.51 31.68
N SER A 153 9.23 18.72 31.24
CA SER A 153 9.35 19.93 32.05
C SER A 153 8.49 19.87 33.32
N ALA A 154 7.24 19.40 33.22
CA ALA A 154 6.36 19.20 34.35
C ALA A 154 6.93 18.17 35.35
N TYR A 155 7.45 17.04 34.84
CA TYR A 155 8.11 16.03 35.66
C TYR A 155 9.34 16.59 36.38
N GLY A 156 10.17 17.37 35.67
CA GLY A 156 11.32 18.06 36.24
C GLY A 156 10.95 19.07 37.34
N ALA A 157 9.82 19.78 37.17
CA ALA A 157 9.33 20.71 38.19
C ALA A 157 8.87 19.98 39.47
N VAL A 158 8.14 18.86 39.33
CA VAL A 158 7.74 18.02 40.48
C VAL A 158 8.98 17.52 41.24
N LEU A 159 10.00 17.09 40.49
CA LEU A 159 11.27 16.62 41.04
C LEU A 159 12.03 17.72 41.79
N TYR A 160 12.03 18.93 41.25
CA TYR A 160 12.64 20.09 41.90
C TYR A 160 11.96 20.43 43.23
N MET A 161 10.63 20.33 43.29
CA MET A 161 9.87 20.59 44.52
C MET A 161 10.15 19.52 45.59
N ASP A 162 10.26 18.25 45.19
CA ASP A 162 10.61 17.15 46.10
C ASP A 162 12.04 17.29 46.64
N TYR A 163 12.98 17.72 45.79
CA TYR A 163 14.36 18.02 46.19
C TYR A 163 14.45 19.13 47.23
N LEU A 164 13.63 20.18 47.11
CA LEU A 164 13.58 21.26 48.10
C LEU A 164 13.08 20.79 49.47
N HIS A 165 12.28 19.73 49.54
CA HIS A 165 11.75 19.19 50.81
C HIS A 165 12.69 18.18 51.46
N THR A 166 13.30 17.29 50.67
CA THR A 166 14.06 16.15 51.20
C THR A 166 15.56 16.38 51.21
N HIS A 167 16.07 17.33 50.41
CA HIS A 167 17.51 17.55 50.16
C HIS A 167 18.29 16.30 49.71
N VAL A 168 17.60 15.21 49.34
CA VAL A 168 18.21 13.99 48.82
C VAL A 168 17.93 13.91 47.34
N ILE A 169 19.00 13.83 46.54
CA ILE A 169 18.87 13.50 45.12
C ILE A 169 18.75 11.98 45.02
N SER A 170 17.58 11.48 44.62
CA SER A 170 17.45 10.07 44.26
C SER A 170 18.17 9.83 42.92
N GLU A 171 19.21 8.99 42.92
CA GLU A 171 20.09 8.75 41.77
C GLU A 171 19.33 8.20 40.56
N GLY A 172 18.26 7.42 40.77
CA GLY A 172 17.38 6.92 39.71
C GLY A 172 16.41 7.95 39.11
N LEU A 173 16.42 9.22 39.54
CA LEU A 173 15.45 10.25 39.15
C LEU A 173 15.97 11.18 38.04
N ILE A 174 17.29 11.44 38.00
CA ILE A 174 17.93 12.34 37.02
C ILE A 174 17.91 11.75 35.60
N LEU A 175 17.99 10.43 35.46
CA LEU A 175 17.96 9.76 34.14
C LEU A 175 16.55 9.58 33.54
N ARG A 176 15.49 9.87 34.30
CA ARG A 176 14.11 9.78 33.79
C ARG A 176 13.78 10.87 32.78
N LEU A 177 14.36 12.07 32.96
CA LEU A 177 14.17 13.20 32.04
C LEU A 177 14.71 12.91 30.63
N PRO A 178 15.98 12.47 30.43
CA PRO A 178 16.47 12.08 29.11
C PRO A 178 15.76 10.84 28.56
N MET A 179 15.34 9.90 29.42
CA MET A 179 14.56 8.72 29.00
C MET A 179 13.21 9.11 28.35
N LEU A 180 12.46 10.03 28.95
CA LEU A 180 11.17 10.47 28.40
C LEU A 180 11.34 11.12 27.02
N LEU A 181 12.39 11.93 26.85
CA LEU A 181 12.70 12.58 25.58
C LEU A 181 13.12 11.57 24.50
N ILE A 182 14.00 10.61 24.85
CA ILE A 182 14.41 9.54 23.93
C ILE A 182 13.21 8.68 23.56
N MET A 183 12.33 8.38 24.51
CA MET A 183 11.14 7.58 24.25
C MET A 183 10.11 8.32 23.39
N ALA A 184 9.92 9.62 23.60
CA ALA A 184 9.10 10.44 22.75
C ALA A 184 9.57 10.45 21.30
N VAL A 185 10.88 10.61 21.08
CA VAL A 185 11.48 10.54 19.74
C VAL A 185 11.32 9.12 19.16
N PHE A 186 11.57 8.09 19.96
CA PHE A 186 11.41 6.69 19.55
C PHE A 186 10.00 6.40 19.04
N TYR A 187 9.02 6.67 19.89
CA TYR A 187 7.62 6.37 19.62
C TYR A 187 7.09 7.26 18.50
N GLY A 188 7.45 8.56 18.50
CA GLY A 188 7.06 9.49 17.44
C GLY A 188 7.54 9.07 16.05
N VAL A 189 8.81 8.69 15.91
CA VAL A 189 9.37 8.26 14.61
C VAL A 189 8.76 6.94 14.13
N ASN A 190 8.62 5.94 15.00
CA ASN A 190 8.05 4.64 14.60
C ASN A 190 6.56 4.74 14.26
N VAL A 191 5.79 5.51 15.04
CA VAL A 191 4.36 5.74 14.76
C VAL A 191 4.18 6.49 13.43
N GLU A 192 4.97 7.52 13.16
CA GLU A 192 4.91 8.23 11.88
C GLU A 192 5.20 7.29 10.71
N ARG A 193 6.23 6.44 10.81
CA ARG A 193 6.53 5.44 9.77
C ARG A 193 5.38 4.50 9.51
N VAL A 194 4.76 3.97 10.56
CA VAL A 194 3.59 3.08 10.42
C VAL A 194 2.42 3.81 9.75
N ARG A 195 2.21 5.09 10.07
CA ARG A 195 1.14 5.90 9.45
C ARG A 195 1.40 6.18 7.98
N THR A 196 2.63 6.52 7.60
CA THR A 196 3.00 6.75 6.19
C THR A 196 2.76 5.50 5.35
N ILE A 197 3.22 4.34 5.83
CA ILE A 197 3.00 3.05 5.16
C ILE A 197 1.50 2.76 5.01
N ASN A 198 0.69 3.05 6.04
CA ASN A 198 -0.75 2.83 5.97
C ASN A 198 -1.45 3.81 5.01
N ARG A 199 -1.00 5.07 4.91
CA ARG A 199 -1.52 6.03 3.93
C ARG A 199 -1.19 5.62 2.49
N GLU A 200 0.05 5.19 2.23
CA GLU A 200 0.46 4.68 0.92
C GLU A 200 -0.36 3.45 0.51
N LYS A 201 -0.58 2.52 1.45
CA LYS A 201 -1.43 1.35 1.20
C LYS A 201 -2.88 1.73 0.92
N ALA A 202 -3.45 2.69 1.64
CA ALA A 202 -4.81 3.15 1.41
C ALA A 202 -4.96 3.72 -0.01
N GLY A 203 -4.04 4.60 -0.42
CA GLY A 203 -4.04 5.14 -1.79
C GLY A 203 -3.89 4.07 -2.87
N LEU A 204 -3.08 3.04 -2.63
CA LEU A 204 -2.93 1.92 -3.57
C LEU A 204 -4.21 1.06 -3.66
N ILE A 205 -4.91 0.86 -2.54
CA ILE A 205 -6.18 0.12 -2.52
C ILE A 205 -7.25 0.88 -3.31
N ASP A 206 -7.34 2.19 -3.11
CA ASP A 206 -8.28 3.06 -3.85
C ASP A 206 -7.96 3.03 -5.35
N TYR A 207 -6.68 3.13 -5.73
CA TYR A 207 -6.24 3.01 -7.13
C TYR A 207 -6.59 1.66 -7.77
N ILE A 208 -6.39 0.55 -7.06
CA ILE A 208 -6.76 -0.78 -7.54
C ILE A 208 -8.28 -0.91 -7.69
N ALA A 209 -9.07 -0.31 -6.80
CA ALA A 209 -10.51 -0.32 -6.87
C ALA A 209 -11.02 0.41 -8.14
N GLU A 210 -10.44 1.58 -8.43
CA GLU A 210 -10.74 2.34 -9.65
C GLU A 210 -10.35 1.55 -10.92
N LEU A 211 -9.13 0.99 -10.96
CA LEU A 211 -8.67 0.15 -12.06
C LEU A 211 -9.62 -1.03 -12.35
N LYS A 212 -10.12 -1.69 -11.30
CA LYS A 212 -11.07 -2.80 -11.44
C LYS A 212 -12.41 -2.35 -12.03
N GLN A 213 -12.90 -1.17 -11.65
CA GLN A 213 -14.14 -0.62 -12.22
C GLN A 213 -13.97 -0.34 -13.71
N THR A 214 -12.88 0.33 -14.10
CA THR A 214 -12.58 0.60 -15.52
C THR A 214 -12.41 -0.69 -16.33
N HIS A 215 -11.77 -1.72 -15.75
CA HIS A 215 -11.66 -3.02 -16.41
C HIS A 215 -13.02 -3.70 -16.61
N ALA A 216 -13.90 -3.66 -15.61
CA ALA A 216 -15.24 -4.23 -15.71
C ALA A 216 -16.09 -3.51 -16.76
N GLU A 217 -16.02 -2.17 -16.83
CA GLU A 217 -16.71 -1.38 -17.84
C GLU A 217 -16.23 -1.71 -19.26
N LYS A 218 -14.91 -1.79 -19.46
CA LYS A 218 -14.33 -2.21 -20.74
C LYS A 218 -14.77 -3.61 -21.14
N GLU A 219 -14.81 -4.54 -20.20
CA GLU A 219 -15.23 -5.92 -20.48
C GLU A 219 -16.70 -5.98 -20.91
N LEU A 220 -17.58 -5.20 -20.27
CA LEU A 220 -18.98 -5.08 -20.67
C LEU A 220 -19.11 -4.50 -22.08
N LEU A 221 -18.37 -3.43 -22.40
CA LEU A 221 -18.37 -2.85 -23.74
C LEU A 221 -17.85 -3.84 -24.80
N ILE A 222 -16.82 -4.63 -24.49
CA ILE A 222 -16.33 -5.67 -25.39
C ILE A 222 -17.40 -6.72 -25.63
N GLN A 223 -18.13 -7.16 -24.61
CA GLN A 223 -19.23 -8.11 -24.75
C GLN A 223 -20.37 -7.54 -25.60
N GLU A 224 -20.75 -6.28 -25.39
CA GLU A 224 -21.78 -5.61 -26.18
C GLU A 224 -21.36 -5.47 -27.65
N LEU A 225 -20.11 -5.06 -27.91
CA LEU A 225 -19.55 -4.99 -29.25
C LEU A 225 -19.52 -6.36 -29.94
N GLN A 226 -19.12 -7.41 -29.22
CA GLN A 226 -19.12 -8.77 -29.75
C GLN A 226 -20.54 -9.25 -30.09
N ALA A 227 -21.52 -8.96 -29.23
CA ALA A 227 -22.93 -9.28 -29.48
C ALA A 227 -23.48 -8.52 -30.69
N ALA A 228 -23.19 -7.22 -30.81
CA ALA A 228 -23.57 -6.41 -31.96
C ALA A 228 -22.95 -6.93 -33.26
N LEU A 229 -21.65 -7.28 -33.24
CA LEU A 229 -20.97 -7.89 -34.39
C LEU A 229 -21.57 -9.25 -34.78
N ALA A 230 -21.93 -10.08 -33.81
CA ALA A 230 -22.59 -11.35 -34.07
C ALA A 230 -23.96 -11.15 -34.75
N ASN A 231 -24.72 -10.16 -34.30
CA ASN A 231 -26.01 -9.80 -34.92
C ASN A 231 -25.81 -9.33 -36.38
N VAL A 232 -24.87 -8.42 -36.64
CA VAL A 232 -24.57 -7.97 -38.01
C VAL A 232 -24.18 -9.16 -38.90
N LYS A 233 -23.36 -10.09 -38.40
CA LYS A 233 -22.94 -11.29 -39.15
C LYS A 233 -24.11 -12.22 -39.48
N MET A 234 -25.07 -12.37 -38.56
CA MET A 234 -26.32 -13.10 -38.84
C MET A 234 -27.16 -12.40 -39.91
N LEU A 235 -27.35 -11.09 -39.81
CA LEU A 235 -28.12 -10.34 -40.82
C LEU A 235 -27.46 -10.36 -42.20
N SER A 236 -26.12 -10.30 -42.28
CA SER A 236 -25.39 -10.42 -43.54
C SER A 236 -25.44 -11.82 -44.17
N GLY A 237 -25.86 -12.86 -43.41
CA GLY A 237 -26.00 -14.22 -43.92
C GLY A 237 -27.34 -14.49 -44.64
N LEU A 238 -28.28 -13.55 -44.61
CA LEU A 238 -29.57 -13.68 -45.27
C LEU A 238 -29.45 -13.30 -46.75
N LEU A 239 -29.44 -14.31 -47.63
CA LEU A 239 -29.47 -14.09 -49.08
C LEU A 239 -30.90 -13.78 -49.55
N PRO A 240 -31.18 -12.58 -50.08
CA PRO A 240 -32.48 -12.25 -50.64
C PRO A 240 -32.72 -13.07 -51.92
N ILE A 241 -33.49 -14.14 -51.80
CA ILE A 241 -33.87 -15.03 -52.90
C ILE A 241 -35.29 -14.70 -53.39
N CYS A 242 -35.46 -14.64 -54.71
CA CYS A 242 -36.78 -14.53 -55.32
C CYS A 242 -37.58 -15.80 -55.06
N SER A 243 -38.77 -15.67 -54.47
CA SER A 243 -39.64 -16.80 -54.15
C SER A 243 -40.05 -17.62 -55.38
N HIS A 244 -40.15 -16.97 -56.54
CA HIS A 244 -40.59 -17.55 -57.80
C HIS A 244 -39.45 -18.20 -58.61
N CYS A 245 -38.43 -17.42 -59.01
CA CYS A 245 -37.37 -17.90 -59.90
C CYS A 245 -36.08 -18.37 -59.20
N LYS A 246 -36.01 -18.24 -57.87
CA LYS A 246 -34.85 -18.61 -57.02
C LYS A 246 -33.54 -17.83 -57.28
N SER A 247 -33.55 -16.79 -58.11
CA SER A 247 -32.44 -15.87 -58.27
C SER A 247 -32.10 -15.16 -56.95
N VAL A 248 -30.83 -14.84 -56.72
CA VAL A 248 -30.32 -14.10 -55.57
C VAL A 248 -30.11 -12.64 -55.98
N ARG A 249 -30.51 -11.69 -55.12
CA ARG A 249 -30.21 -10.26 -55.30
C ARG A 249 -28.86 -9.92 -54.66
N ASP A 250 -28.00 -9.22 -55.39
CA ASP A 250 -26.73 -8.70 -54.87
C ASP A 250 -26.87 -7.35 -54.14
N ASP A 251 -25.78 -6.88 -53.53
CA ASP A 251 -25.73 -5.61 -52.80
C ASP A 251 -26.01 -4.38 -53.68
N LYS A 252 -25.90 -4.52 -55.01
CA LYS A 252 -26.17 -3.47 -56.00
C LYS A 252 -27.61 -3.50 -56.49
N GLY A 253 -28.41 -4.49 -56.05
CA GLY A 253 -29.81 -4.65 -56.40
C GLY A 253 -30.07 -5.48 -57.67
N TYR A 254 -29.04 -6.04 -58.31
CA TYR A 254 -29.18 -6.90 -59.49
C TYR A 254 -29.52 -8.33 -59.10
N TRP A 255 -30.32 -8.99 -59.93
CA TRP A 255 -30.67 -10.40 -59.76
C TRP A 255 -29.76 -11.28 -60.61
N GLN A 256 -29.18 -12.31 -59.99
CA GLN A 256 -28.36 -13.32 -60.65
C GLN A 256 -28.72 -14.72 -60.18
N THR A 257 -28.28 -15.76 -60.89
CA THR A 257 -28.47 -17.15 -60.46
C THR A 257 -27.65 -17.44 -59.20
N VAL A 258 -28.11 -18.42 -58.41
CA VAL A 258 -27.46 -18.81 -57.14
C VAL A 258 -26.01 -19.25 -57.40
N GLU A 259 -25.77 -19.99 -58.48
CA GLU A 259 -24.44 -20.47 -58.87
C GLU A 259 -23.48 -19.32 -59.18
N SER A 260 -23.95 -18.30 -59.92
CA SER A 260 -23.18 -17.09 -60.23
C SER A 260 -22.86 -16.29 -58.96
N PHE A 261 -23.86 -16.15 -58.09
CA PHE A 261 -23.70 -15.44 -56.82
C PHE A 261 -22.65 -16.09 -55.93
N ILE A 262 -22.76 -17.41 -55.68
CA ILE A 262 -21.84 -18.15 -54.79
C ILE A 262 -20.43 -18.20 -55.37
N ARG A 263 -20.28 -18.42 -56.69
CA ARG A 263 -18.96 -18.44 -57.35
C ARG A 263 -18.25 -17.07 -57.28
N THR A 264 -19.00 -15.97 -57.19
CA THR A 264 -18.44 -14.61 -57.07
C THR A 264 -18.12 -14.24 -55.62
N HIS A 265 -18.88 -14.76 -54.64
CA HIS A 265 -18.76 -14.40 -53.22
C HIS A 265 -18.08 -15.48 -52.35
N GLY A 266 -17.65 -16.59 -52.96
CA GLY A 266 -16.96 -17.69 -52.29
C GLY A 266 -16.04 -18.43 -53.26
N ASP A 267 -15.03 -19.09 -52.71
CA ASP A 267 -14.04 -19.86 -53.48
C ASP A 267 -14.57 -21.27 -53.78
N VAL A 268 -15.62 -21.36 -54.63
CA VAL A 268 -16.32 -22.61 -54.94
C VAL A 268 -16.65 -22.72 -56.42
N ASP A 269 -16.30 -23.87 -57.01
CA ASP A 269 -16.68 -24.24 -58.37
C ASP A 269 -17.84 -25.24 -58.42
N PHE A 270 -18.75 -25.04 -59.38
CA PHE A 270 -19.90 -25.92 -59.59
C PHE A 270 -19.69 -26.84 -60.80
N SER A 271 -19.93 -28.14 -60.60
CA SER A 271 -20.04 -29.13 -61.68
C SER A 271 -21.52 -29.39 -61.99
N HIS A 272 -21.84 -29.66 -63.26
CA HIS A 272 -23.20 -29.94 -63.70
C HIS A 272 -23.36 -31.46 -63.89
N SER A 273 -24.04 -32.11 -62.95
CA SER A 273 -24.43 -33.53 -63.04
C SER A 273 -25.94 -33.67 -62.92
N ILE A 274 -26.51 -34.70 -63.54
CA ILE A 274 -27.94 -35.03 -63.42
C ILE A 274 -28.10 -36.16 -62.41
N CYS A 275 -28.93 -35.95 -61.38
CA CYS A 275 -29.16 -36.99 -60.38
C CYS A 275 -30.02 -38.13 -60.97
N PRO A 276 -29.89 -39.38 -60.47
CA PRO A 276 -30.63 -40.53 -61.00
C PRO A 276 -32.15 -40.32 -61.04
N ARG A 277 -32.69 -39.62 -60.04
CA ARG A 277 -34.11 -39.28 -59.95
C ARG A 277 -34.57 -38.36 -61.10
N CYS A 278 -33.78 -37.35 -61.44
CA CYS A 278 -34.10 -36.42 -62.53
C CYS A 278 -33.91 -37.09 -63.89
N LEU A 279 -32.87 -37.91 -64.03
CA LEU A 279 -32.62 -38.68 -65.25
C LEU A 279 -33.83 -39.55 -65.60
N GLN A 280 -34.34 -40.32 -64.64
CA GLN A 280 -35.50 -41.19 -64.84
C GLN A 280 -36.80 -40.43 -65.18
N LYS A 281 -36.96 -39.21 -64.66
CA LYS A 281 -38.16 -38.39 -64.87
C LYS A 281 -38.19 -37.67 -66.21
N HIS A 282 -37.04 -37.11 -66.62
CA HIS A 282 -36.95 -36.26 -67.81
C HIS A 282 -36.45 -37.01 -69.04
N PHE A 283 -35.83 -38.17 -68.84
CA PHE A 283 -35.36 -39.07 -69.89
C PHE A 283 -35.83 -40.51 -69.60
N PRO A 284 -37.15 -40.76 -69.49
CA PRO A 284 -37.65 -42.12 -69.40
C PRO A 284 -37.36 -42.87 -70.70
N ALA A 285 -36.91 -44.11 -70.57
CA ALA A 285 -36.60 -45.01 -71.70
C ALA A 285 -37.85 -45.41 -72.49
#